data_AF-A0A946MFP9-F1
#
_entry.id   AF-A0A946MFP9-F1
#
_cell.length_a   1.000
_cell.length_b   1.000
_cell.length_c   1.000
_cell.angle_alpha   90.00
_cell.angle_beta   90.00
_cell.angle_gamma   90.00
#
_symmetry.space_group_name_H-M   'P 1'
#
loop_
_entity.id
_entity.type
_entity.pdbx_description
1 polymer ?
#
loop_
_entity_poly.entity_id
_entity_poly.type
_entity_poly.pdbx_seq_one_letter_code
_entity_poly.pdbx_strand_id
1 'polypeptide(L)'
;MILFAVVAAIGATGITCGQRPSIPETKSQVTQQYSIDLGNKRQAVEEVVQSAPAVQTPAPKKFSGRLPTYYSKIVNDQQRQYIYLLQWRYEQEIRKYEAHLKKLVLHRDKMIYNVLSPQQKEQLKKLQQ
;
A
#
# COMPACT_ATOMS: atom_id res chain seq x y z
N MET A 1 45.85 41.90 -17.03
CA MET A 1 45.36 43.13 -17.69
C MET A 1 43.97 42.79 -18.22
N ILE A 2 42.89 43.26 -17.55
CA ILE A 2 42.12 44.48 -17.92
C ILE A 2 41.35 44.17 -19.22
N LEU A 3 39.99 44.15 -19.33
CA LEU A 3 38.98 44.96 -18.65
C LEU A 3 37.52 44.65 -19.10
N PHE A 4 36.55 45.02 -18.23
CA PHE A 4 35.12 45.40 -18.41
C PHE A 4 34.21 44.64 -19.39
N ALA A 5 33.16 43.93 -18.93
CA ALA A 5 31.87 44.41 -18.39
C ALA A 5 30.94 45.03 -19.46
N VAL A 6 29.87 44.30 -19.81
CA VAL A 6 28.62 44.87 -20.33
C VAL A 6 27.47 44.26 -19.55
N VAL A 7 26.92 45.10 -18.66
CA VAL A 7 25.56 45.01 -18.13
C VAL A 7 24.61 45.43 -19.25
N ALA A 8 23.58 44.65 -19.55
CA ALA A 8 22.45 45.11 -20.33
C ALA A 8 21.13 44.53 -19.81
N ALA A 9 20.35 45.44 -19.23
CA ALA A 9 18.89 45.56 -19.29
C ALA A 9 18.00 44.40 -18.82
N ILE A 10 17.39 44.67 -17.66
CA ILE A 10 16.09 44.18 -17.23
C ILE A 10 15.05 44.56 -18.30
N GLY A 11 14.45 43.57 -18.94
CA GLY A 11 13.22 43.69 -19.70
C GLY A 11 12.07 43.06 -18.92
N ALA A 12 11.23 43.90 -18.32
CA ALA A 12 9.99 43.49 -17.70
C ALA A 12 8.99 43.04 -18.78
N THR A 13 8.59 41.77 -18.75
CA THR A 13 7.33 41.32 -19.36
C THR A 13 6.50 40.65 -18.29
N GLY A 14 5.51 41.40 -17.80
CA GLY A 14 4.42 40.82 -17.04
C GLY A 14 3.65 39.85 -17.93
N ILE A 15 3.66 38.57 -17.56
CA ILE A 15 2.71 37.60 -18.09
C ILE A 15 1.67 37.36 -17.00
N THR A 16 0.63 38.18 -17.11
CA THR A 16 -0.79 37.85 -16.92
C THR A 16 -1.12 36.54 -16.18
N CYS A 17 -1.75 36.71 -15.02
CA CYS A 17 -2.63 35.73 -14.40
C CYS A 17 -3.72 35.31 -15.40
N GLY A 18 -3.90 34.01 -15.61
CA GLY A 18 -5.10 33.46 -16.25
C GLY A 18 -4.94 32.91 -17.67
N GLN A 19 -4.27 31.77 -17.82
CA GLN A 19 -4.62 30.84 -18.92
C GLN A 19 -4.29 29.40 -18.50
N ARG A 20 -5.31 28.71 -17.99
CA ARG A 20 -5.31 27.25 -17.85
C ARG A 20 -5.37 26.68 -19.26
N PRO A 21 -4.41 25.86 -19.72
CA PRO A 21 -4.59 25.15 -20.98
C PRO A 21 -5.82 24.25 -20.85
N SER A 22 -6.81 24.53 -21.68
CA SER A 22 -8.01 23.72 -21.88
C SER A 22 -7.60 22.39 -22.50
N ILE A 23 -7.42 21.39 -21.66
CA ILE A 23 -7.36 19.99 -22.09
C ILE A 23 -8.78 19.63 -22.60
N PRO A 24 -8.94 19.15 -23.84
CA PRO A 24 -10.23 18.68 -24.32
C PRO A 24 -10.70 17.50 -23.45
N GLU A 25 -11.92 17.60 -22.91
CA GLU A 25 -12.58 16.52 -22.17
C GLU A 25 -12.84 15.33 -23.11
N THR A 26 -11.93 14.36 -23.12
CA THR A 26 -12.29 13.01 -23.54
C THR A 26 -13.08 12.37 -22.40
N LYS A 27 -14.40 12.53 -22.46
CA LYS A 27 -15.33 11.76 -21.64
C LYS A 27 -15.03 10.27 -21.82
N SER A 28 -15.02 9.56 -20.69
CA SER A 28 -15.09 8.09 -20.60
C SER A 28 -13.78 7.34 -20.88
N GLN A 29 -12.96 7.12 -19.84
CA GLN A 29 -12.21 5.88 -19.60
C GLN A 29 -11.40 5.94 -18.29
N VAL A 30 -12.09 6.01 -17.14
CA VAL A 30 -11.49 5.70 -15.82
C VAL A 30 -12.40 4.69 -15.13
N THR A 31 -12.58 3.52 -15.72
CA THR A 31 -13.19 2.37 -15.04
C THR A 31 -12.81 1.05 -15.74
N GLN A 32 -11.53 0.77 -16.00
CA GLN A 32 -11.16 -0.59 -16.44
C GLN A 32 -9.74 -0.97 -16.01
N GLN A 33 -9.49 -1.14 -14.71
CA GLN A 33 -8.38 -2.01 -14.25
C GLN A 33 -8.51 -2.40 -12.77
N TYR A 34 -9.64 -3.04 -12.44
CA TYR A 34 -9.72 -3.98 -11.31
C TYR A 34 -10.45 -5.24 -11.78
N SER A 35 -9.91 -5.88 -12.82
CA SER A 35 -10.19 -7.30 -13.06
C SER A 35 -9.34 -8.09 -12.07
N ILE A 36 -9.86 -8.25 -10.85
CA ILE A 36 -9.33 -9.23 -9.92
C ILE A 36 -9.81 -10.58 -10.47
N ASP A 37 -8.88 -11.33 -11.06
CA ASP A 37 -9.10 -12.70 -11.49
C ASP A 37 -9.37 -13.58 -10.26
N LEU A 38 -10.63 -13.62 -9.85
CA LEU A 38 -11.22 -14.55 -8.88
C LEU A 38 -12.14 -15.53 -9.62
N GLY A 39 -11.77 -15.86 -10.86
CA GLY A 39 -12.61 -16.53 -11.83
C GLY A 39 -12.01 -17.80 -12.39
N ASN A 40 -11.33 -18.63 -11.58
CA ASN A 40 -10.93 -19.95 -12.06
C ASN A 40 -10.91 -21.03 -10.97
N LYS A 41 -12.08 -21.38 -10.42
CA LYS A 41 -12.38 -22.72 -9.85
C LYS A 41 -13.86 -22.94 -9.48
N ARG A 42 -14.79 -22.66 -10.39
CA ARG A 42 -16.22 -22.98 -10.20
C ARG A 42 -16.84 -23.82 -11.33
N GLN A 43 -16.01 -24.54 -12.08
CA GLN A 43 -16.48 -25.58 -13.00
C GLN A 43 -15.76 -26.88 -12.66
N ALA A 44 -16.26 -27.53 -11.60
CA ALA A 44 -16.09 -28.94 -11.26
C ALA A 44 -16.85 -29.20 -9.95
N VAL A 45 -18.15 -28.93 -9.95
CA VAL A 45 -19.09 -29.33 -8.89
C VAL A 45 -20.38 -29.76 -9.58
N GLU A 46 -20.30 -30.89 -10.28
CA GLU A 46 -21.42 -31.78 -10.53
C GLU A 46 -20.87 -33.13 -11.00
N GLU A 47 -20.28 -33.88 -10.07
CA GLU A 47 -20.35 -35.34 -9.94
C GLU A 47 -19.53 -35.72 -8.67
N VAL A 48 -19.93 -36.78 -7.97
CA VAL A 48 -19.33 -37.32 -6.73
C VAL A 48 -19.84 -36.72 -5.42
N VAL A 49 -21.06 -37.14 -5.07
CA VAL A 49 -21.41 -37.45 -3.68
C VAL A 49 -20.52 -38.62 -3.19
N GLN A 50 -20.12 -38.58 -1.91
CA GLN A 50 -19.42 -39.61 -1.14
C GLN A 50 -17.92 -39.81 -1.40
N SER A 51 -17.10 -39.04 -0.68
CA SER A 51 -16.23 -39.57 0.39
C SER A 51 -15.41 -38.41 0.98
N ALA A 52 -15.84 -37.90 2.13
CA ALA A 52 -15.15 -36.84 2.83
C ALA A 52 -13.83 -37.36 3.43
N PRO A 53 -12.65 -36.78 3.09
CA PRO A 53 -11.50 -36.97 3.94
C PRO A 53 -11.69 -36.05 5.14
N ALA A 54 -11.64 -36.62 6.35
CA ALA A 54 -11.58 -35.87 7.59
C ALA A 54 -10.27 -35.07 7.61
N VAL A 55 -10.30 -33.87 7.01
CA VAL A 55 -9.26 -32.86 7.21
C VAL A 55 -9.41 -32.41 8.65
N GLN A 56 -8.55 -32.93 9.51
CA GLN A 56 -8.37 -32.45 10.88
C GLN A 56 -7.98 -30.97 10.79
N THR A 57 -9.00 -30.12 10.86
CA THR A 57 -8.82 -28.68 10.85
C THR A 57 -8.23 -28.35 12.21
N PRO A 58 -6.96 -27.90 12.29
CA PRO A 58 -6.39 -27.50 13.57
C PRO A 58 -7.32 -26.47 14.19
N ALA A 59 -7.72 -26.71 15.44
CA ALA A 59 -8.68 -25.87 16.15
C ALA A 59 -8.27 -24.40 15.97
N PRO A 60 -9.12 -23.56 15.35
CA PRO A 60 -8.72 -22.21 15.00
C PRO A 60 -8.39 -21.48 16.29
N LYS A 61 -7.12 -21.08 16.45
CA LYS A 61 -6.69 -20.18 17.51
C LYS A 61 -7.60 -18.96 17.39
N LYS A 62 -8.49 -18.76 18.38
CA LYS A 62 -9.56 -17.75 18.31
C LYS A 62 -8.92 -16.41 17.95
N PHE A 63 -9.20 -15.93 16.74
CA PHE A 63 -8.79 -14.60 16.33
C PHE A 63 -9.46 -13.62 17.28
N SER A 64 -8.65 -12.86 18.03
CA SER A 64 -9.13 -11.94 19.07
C SER A 64 -9.57 -10.58 18.50
N GLY A 65 -10.09 -10.56 17.26
CA GLY A 65 -10.64 -9.34 16.68
C GLY A 65 -12.12 -9.22 16.97
N ARG A 66 -12.53 -8.10 17.57
CA ARG A 66 -13.95 -7.77 17.67
C ARG A 66 -14.43 -7.33 16.30
N LEU A 67 -15.50 -7.95 15.81
CA LEU A 67 -16.17 -7.46 14.61
C LEU A 67 -16.66 -6.02 14.87
N PRO A 68 -16.44 -5.06 13.95
CA PRO A 68 -16.97 -3.72 14.09
C PRO A 68 -18.49 -3.74 14.34
N THR A 69 -18.96 -2.82 15.19
CA THR A 69 -20.33 -2.82 15.70
C THR A 69 -21.39 -2.87 14.60
N TYR A 70 -21.18 -2.17 13.49
CA TYR A 70 -22.14 -2.12 12.38
C TYR A 70 -22.29 -3.49 11.68
N TYR A 71 -21.21 -4.22 11.43
CA TYR A 71 -21.30 -5.59 10.89
C TYR A 71 -21.91 -6.56 11.90
N SER A 72 -21.61 -6.41 13.19
CA SER A 72 -22.10 -7.33 14.22
C SER A 72 -23.62 -7.38 14.35
N LYS A 73 -24.32 -6.32 13.90
CA LYS A 73 -25.78 -6.17 13.92
C LYS A 73 -26.49 -6.86 12.74
N ILE A 74 -25.78 -7.13 11.65
CA ILE A 74 -26.40 -7.62 10.40
C ILE A 74 -25.99 -9.05 10.03
N VAL A 75 -24.91 -9.58 10.63
CA VAL A 75 -24.40 -10.92 10.31
C VAL A 75 -24.97 -11.97 11.23
N ASN A 76 -25.30 -13.13 10.66
CA ASN A 76 -25.63 -14.33 11.41
C ASN A 76 -24.37 -15.05 11.92
N ASP A 77 -24.55 -16.11 12.70
CA ASP A 77 -23.42 -16.80 13.35
C ASP A 77 -22.50 -17.53 12.37
N GLN A 78 -23.04 -18.11 11.29
CA GLN A 78 -22.24 -18.75 10.25
C GLN A 78 -21.36 -17.73 9.51
N GLN A 79 -21.94 -16.59 9.14
CA GLN A 79 -21.22 -15.47 8.52
C GLN A 79 -20.15 -14.93 9.47
N ARG A 80 -20.47 -14.80 10.76
CA ARG A 80 -19.52 -14.34 11.79
C ARG A 80 -18.31 -15.25 11.90
N GLN A 81 -18.51 -16.57 11.92
CA GLN A 81 -17.41 -17.55 11.92
C GLN A 81 -16.54 -17.41 10.67
N TYR A 82 -17.16 -17.27 9.49
CA TYR A 82 -16.43 -17.08 8.24
C TYR A 82 -15.63 -15.78 8.23
N ILE A 83 -16.20 -14.67 8.73
CA ILE A 83 -15.50 -13.39 8.84
C ILE A 83 -14.28 -13.50 9.75
N TYR A 84 -14.38 -14.20 10.89
CA TYR A 84 -13.22 -14.40 11.76
C TYR A 84 -12.11 -15.23 11.11
N LEU A 85 -12.47 -16.26 10.34
CA LEU A 85 -11.49 -17.01 9.54
C LEU A 85 -10.81 -16.09 8.52
N LEU A 86 -11.59 -15.25 7.84
CA LEU A 86 -11.09 -14.30 6.85
C LEU A 86 -10.11 -13.30 7.47
N GLN A 87 -10.50 -12.69 8.59
CA GLN A 87 -9.67 -11.75 9.34
C GLN A 87 -8.36 -12.39 9.78
N TRP A 88 -8.40 -13.60 10.32
CA TRP A 88 -7.18 -14.32 10.71
C TRP A 88 -6.25 -14.56 9.53
N ARG A 89 -6.78 -15.01 8.39
CA ARG A 89 -5.97 -15.27 7.19
C ARG A 89 -5.30 -14.00 6.68
N TYR A 90 -6.04 -12.90 6.55
CA TYR A 90 -5.47 -11.64 6.10
C TYR A 90 -4.48 -11.06 7.09
N GLU A 91 -4.72 -11.20 8.39
CA GLU A 91 -3.75 -10.80 9.42
C GLU A 91 -2.40 -11.51 9.23
N GLN A 92 -2.41 -12.81 8.89
CA GLN A 92 -1.16 -13.53 8.61
C GLN A 92 -0.44 -12.98 7.37
N GLU A 93 -1.17 -12.68 6.30
CA GLU A 93 -0.57 -12.10 5.08
C GLU A 93 -0.06 -10.68 5.33
N ILE A 94 -0.81 -9.84 6.05
CA ILE A 94 -0.41 -8.48 6.43
C ILE A 94 0.92 -8.52 7.20
N ARG A 95 1.05 -9.39 8.20
CA ARG A 95 2.31 -9.53 8.97
C ARG A 95 3.51 -9.88 8.10
N LYS A 96 3.33 -10.69 7.05
CA LYS A 96 4.41 -10.98 6.09
C LYS A 96 4.82 -9.69 5.39
N TYR A 97 3.88 -8.93 4.84
CA TYR A 97 4.16 -7.67 4.15
C TYR A 97 4.76 -6.62 5.09
N GLU A 98 4.30 -6.51 6.33
CA GLU A 98 4.88 -5.62 7.34
C GLU A 98 6.34 -5.99 7.64
N ALA A 99 6.67 -7.28 7.73
CA ALA A 99 8.04 -7.73 7.91
C ALA A 99 8.92 -7.36 6.69
N HIS A 100 8.40 -7.49 5.47
CA HIS A 100 9.08 -7.04 4.26
C HIS A 100 9.27 -5.51 4.24
N LEU A 101 8.25 -4.76 4.61
CA LEU A 101 8.30 -3.29 4.70
C LEU A 101 9.36 -2.85 5.72
N LYS A 102 9.40 -3.47 6.90
CA LYS A 102 10.40 -3.18 7.92
C LYS A 102 11.83 -3.41 7.41
N LYS A 103 12.05 -4.52 6.68
CA LYS A 103 13.37 -4.80 6.06
C LYS A 103 13.76 -3.73 5.05
N LEU A 104 12.83 -3.30 4.20
CA LEU A 104 13.08 -2.25 3.21
C LEU A 104 13.36 -0.89 3.85
N VAL A 105 12.62 -0.53 4.90
CA VAL A 105 12.85 0.70 5.66
C VAL A 105 14.25 0.69 6.29
N LEU A 106 14.63 -0.38 6.98
CA LEU A 106 15.98 -0.51 7.55
C LEU A 106 17.07 -0.44 6.48
N HIS A 107 16.85 -1.07 5.33
CA HIS A 107 17.80 -1.01 4.22
C HIS A 107 17.93 0.40 3.67
N ARG A 108 16.81 1.09 3.41
CA ARG A 108 16.79 2.50 3.00
C ARG A 108 17.55 3.38 3.98
N ASP A 109 17.27 3.23 5.28
CA ASP A 109 17.89 4.06 6.31
C ASP A 109 19.41 3.82 6.41
N LYS A 110 19.85 2.57 6.24
CA LYS A 110 21.28 2.24 6.09
C LYS A 110 21.89 2.93 4.87
N MET A 111 21.21 2.93 3.73
CA MET A 111 21.71 3.60 2.51
C MET A 111 21.77 5.11 2.69
N ILE A 112 20.79 5.72 3.35
CA ILE A 112 20.81 7.13 3.73
C ILE A 112 22.00 7.43 4.64
N TYR A 113 22.23 6.61 5.66
CA TYR A 113 23.38 6.79 6.54
C TYR A 113 24.71 6.69 5.79
N ASN A 114 24.81 5.78 4.81
CA ASN A 114 26.04 5.55 4.06
C ASN A 114 26.47 6.75 3.21
N VAL A 115 25.53 7.56 2.70
CA VAL A 115 25.85 8.75 1.91
C VAL A 115 26.32 9.94 2.74
N LEU A 116 26.21 9.88 4.08
CA LEU A 116 26.65 10.96 4.97
C LEU A 116 28.17 11.00 5.14
N SER A 117 28.72 12.20 5.22
CA SER A 117 30.12 12.43 5.58
C SER A 117 30.41 12.02 7.03
N PRO A 118 31.67 11.75 7.41
CA PRO A 118 32.02 11.41 8.78
C PRO A 118 31.58 12.48 9.81
N GLN A 119 31.74 13.76 9.47
CA GLN A 119 31.29 14.86 10.33
C GLN A 119 29.77 14.87 10.51
N GLN A 120 29.01 14.63 9.42
CA GLN A 120 27.55 14.54 9.48
C GLN A 120 27.07 13.34 10.30
N LYS A 121 27.78 12.21 10.24
CA LYS A 121 27.49 11.02 11.05
C LYS A 121 27.68 11.30 12.55
N GLU A 122 28.73 12.02 12.92
CA GLU A 122 28.97 12.43 14.31
C GLU A 122 27.89 13.42 14.80
N GLN A 123 27.46 14.36 13.96
CA GLN A 123 26.34 15.24 14.29
C GLN A 123 25.03 14.45 14.47
N LEU A 124 24.75 13.49 13.58
CA LEU A 124 23.56 12.65 13.67
C LEU A 124 23.53 11.84 14.99
N LYS A 125 24.66 11.27 15.41
CA LYS A 125 24.75 10.56 16.70
C LYS A 125 24.40 11.44 17.89
N LYS A 126 24.83 12.70 17.89
CA LYS A 126 24.52 13.66 18.95
C LYS A 126 23.03 14.04 18.99
N LEU A 127 22.35 14.01 17.85
CA LEU A 127 20.91 14.30 17.75
C LEU A 127 20.01 13.12 18.15
N GLN A 128 20.57 11.90 18.22
CA GLN A 128 19.85 10.67 18.58
C GLN A 128 19.99 10.27 20.06
N GLN A 129 20.84 10.98 20.82
CA GLN A 129 20.92 10.87 22.28
C GLN A 129 19.76 11.63 22.93
#